data_AF-A0A7S2CK48-F1
#
_entry.id   AF-A0A7S2CK48-F1
#
_cell.length_a   1.000
_cell.length_b   1.000
_cell.length_c   1.000
_cell.angle_alpha   90.00
_cell.angle_beta   90.00
_cell.angle_gamma   90.00
#
_symmetry.space_group_name_H-M   'P 1'
#
loop_
_entity.id
_entity.type
_entity.pdbx_description
1 polymer ?
#
loop_
_entity_poly.entity_id
_entity_poly.type
_entity_poly.pdbx_seq_one_letter_code
_entity_poly.pdbx_strand_id
1 'polypeptide(L)'
;QLLSSRVNPIYFGEFSATVTFELSVTYPLQADDVFRVTRPPSYTMLANSMEVFRDLQVGEHGLDLMRRFSTNYDRPEDYFAVITAPVVQGTALLFSIRADLPATPQKVMNWFFRTYRILPLLDTDG
;
A
#
# COMPACT_ATOMS: atom_id res chain seq x y z
N GLN A 1 5.56 3.37 10.47
CA GLN A 1 5.47 2.21 11.37
C GLN A 1 4.03 1.69 11.39
N LEU A 2 3.82 0.38 11.34
CA LEU A 2 2.50 -0.23 11.50
C LEU A 2 2.02 -0.12 12.95
N LEU A 3 0.85 0.48 13.17
CA LEU A 3 0.18 0.55 14.48
C LEU A 3 -0.83 -0.59 14.61
N SER A 4 -1.70 -0.74 13.61
CA SER A 4 -2.70 -1.81 13.59
C SER A 4 -3.02 -2.23 12.15
N SER A 5 -3.45 -3.48 11.98
CA SER A 5 -4.03 -3.95 10.73
C SER A 5 -5.20 -4.88 11.04
N ARG A 6 -6.24 -4.83 10.22
CA ARG A 6 -7.43 -5.68 10.36
C ARG A 6 -7.89 -6.16 9.01
N VAL A 7 -8.31 -7.42 8.95
CA VAL A 7 -8.97 -8.01 7.78
C VAL A 7 -10.44 -8.23 8.11
N ASN A 8 -11.34 -7.89 7.18
CA ASN A 8 -12.78 -8.09 7.33
C ASN A 8 -13.45 -8.48 6.00
N PRO A 9 -14.14 -9.63 5.92
CA PRO A 9 -14.21 -10.67 6.95
C PRO A 9 -12.89 -11.45 7.04
N ILE A 10 -12.66 -12.18 8.14
CA ILE A 10 -11.37 -12.85 8.43
C ILE A 10 -11.32 -14.31 7.95
N TYR A 11 -12.29 -14.75 7.15
CA TYR A 11 -12.41 -16.14 6.72
C TYR A 11 -11.40 -16.48 5.61
N PHE A 12 -10.76 -17.65 5.71
CA PHE A 12 -9.89 -18.14 4.65
C PHE A 12 -10.68 -18.36 3.35
N GLY A 13 -10.08 -18.01 2.22
CA GLY A 13 -10.71 -18.12 0.90
C GLY A 13 -11.75 -17.04 0.59
N GLU A 14 -11.91 -16.03 1.46
CA GLU A 14 -12.76 -14.87 1.14
C GLU A 14 -12.21 -14.11 -0.05
N PHE A 15 -13.11 -13.73 -0.97
CA PHE A 15 -12.80 -12.84 -2.08
C PHE A 15 -13.11 -11.38 -1.69
N SER A 16 -12.26 -10.44 -2.09
CA SER A 16 -12.48 -9.00 -1.87
C SER A 16 -12.66 -8.59 -0.39
N ALA A 17 -11.94 -9.25 0.52
CA ALA A 17 -11.91 -8.84 1.93
C ALA A 17 -11.28 -7.44 2.07
N THR A 18 -11.84 -6.62 2.96
CA THR A 18 -11.27 -5.32 3.31
C THR A 18 -10.10 -5.51 4.26
N VAL A 19 -8.92 -5.05 3.87
CA VAL A 19 -7.76 -4.97 4.75
C VAL A 19 -7.53 -3.51 5.12
N THR A 20 -7.78 -3.16 6.37
CA THR A 20 -7.59 -1.82 6.93
C THR A 20 -6.25 -1.73 7.64
N PHE A 21 -5.54 -0.63 7.43
CA PHE A 21 -4.24 -0.36 8.03
C PHE A 21 -4.24 0.98 8.74
N GLU A 22 -3.62 0.99 9.91
CA GLU A 22 -3.30 2.20 10.64
C GLU A 22 -1.79 2.29 10.81
N LEU A 23 -1.17 3.35 10.29
CA LEU A 23 0.28 3.54 10.28
C LEU A 23 0.65 4.87 10.91
N SER A 24 1.68 4.92 11.75
CA SER A 24 2.30 6.17 12.15
C SER A 24 3.41 6.54 11.16
N VAL A 25 3.38 7.77 10.66
CA VAL A 25 4.40 8.32 9.77
C VAL A 25 5.66 8.64 10.56
N THR A 26 6.78 7.95 10.28
CA THR A 26 8.04 8.13 11.02
C THR A 26 8.91 9.26 10.48
N TYR A 27 8.63 9.75 9.27
CA TYR A 27 9.33 10.86 8.60
C TYR A 27 8.32 11.63 7.74
N PRO A 28 8.43 12.95 7.60
CA PRO A 28 7.46 13.73 6.83
C PRO A 28 7.38 13.26 5.37
N LEU A 29 6.16 13.02 4.90
CA LEU A 29 5.87 12.71 3.51
C LEU A 29 5.66 14.00 2.73
N GLN A 30 6.18 14.06 1.53
CA GLN A 30 5.97 15.15 0.58
C GLN A 30 4.90 14.76 -0.44
N ALA A 31 4.36 15.77 -1.14
CA ALA A 31 3.63 15.49 -2.37
C ALA A 31 4.55 14.74 -3.35
N ASP A 32 3.95 13.86 -4.15
CA ASP A 32 4.60 12.97 -5.12
C ASP A 32 5.46 11.84 -4.51
N ASP A 33 5.56 11.74 -3.18
CA ASP A 33 6.10 10.54 -2.54
C ASP A 33 5.21 9.32 -2.86
N VAL A 34 5.82 8.20 -3.20
CA VAL A 34 5.12 6.94 -3.49
C VAL A 34 5.07 6.09 -2.25
N PHE A 35 3.87 5.80 -1.80
CA PHE A 35 3.60 4.86 -0.74
C PHE A 35 3.36 3.45 -1.31
N ARG A 36 4.10 2.46 -0.81
CA ARG A 36 4.09 1.06 -1.27
C ARG A 36 3.62 0.14 -0.15
N VAL A 37 2.68 -0.74 -0.48
CA VAL A 37 2.20 -1.83 0.36
C VAL A 37 2.55 -3.17 -0.31
N THR A 38 3.36 -3.98 0.33
CA THR A 38 3.66 -5.35 -0.11
C THR A 38 2.77 -6.32 0.64
N ARG A 39 2.01 -7.14 -0.10
CA ARG A 39 1.13 -8.16 0.48
C ARG A 39 1.93 -9.35 1.05
N PRO A 40 1.35 -10.10 2.00
CA PRO A 40 1.86 -11.41 2.36
C PRO A 40 1.81 -12.38 1.15
N PRO A 41 2.60 -13.46 1.17
CA PRO A 41 2.47 -14.53 0.20
C PRO A 41 1.04 -15.06 0.10
N SER A 42 0.65 -15.52 -1.08
CA SER A 42 -0.66 -16.15 -1.36
C SER A 42 -1.89 -15.25 -1.34
N TYR A 43 -1.81 -14.03 -0.79
CA TYR A 43 -2.85 -13.01 -0.96
C TYR A 43 -2.93 -12.56 -2.43
N THR A 44 -4.05 -11.97 -2.84
CA THR A 44 -4.16 -11.26 -4.12
C THR A 44 -4.83 -9.92 -3.87
N MET A 45 -4.12 -8.81 -4.10
CA MET A 45 -4.72 -7.47 -3.94
C MET A 45 -5.52 -7.10 -5.17
N LEU A 46 -6.64 -6.40 -4.99
CA LEU A 46 -7.49 -5.93 -6.08
C LEU A 46 -7.05 -4.52 -6.46
N ALA A 47 -6.83 -4.28 -7.76
CA ALA A 47 -6.50 -2.95 -8.28
C ALA A 47 -7.57 -1.91 -7.95
N ASN A 48 -7.18 -0.63 -7.87
CA ASN A 48 -8.07 0.52 -7.69
C ASN A 48 -9.04 0.38 -6.51
N SER A 49 -8.61 -0.29 -5.43
CA SER A 49 -9.45 -0.60 -4.28
C SER A 49 -9.05 0.14 -3.00
N MET A 50 -8.09 1.06 -3.12
CA MET A 50 -7.66 1.85 -1.96
C MET A 50 -8.75 2.82 -1.55
N GLU A 51 -9.14 2.76 -0.29
CA GLU A 51 -10.00 3.75 0.34
C GLU A 51 -9.19 4.46 1.42
N VAL A 52 -9.03 5.77 1.30
CA VAL A 52 -8.33 6.59 2.29
C VAL A 52 -9.32 7.21 3.26
N PHE A 53 -8.91 7.36 4.51
CA PHE A 53 -9.70 7.99 5.55
C PHE A 53 -8.96 9.20 6.12
N ARG A 54 -9.73 10.15 6.67
CA ARG A 54 -9.20 11.38 7.30
C ARG A 54 -8.36 12.21 6.32
N ASP A 55 -7.20 12.66 6.76
CA ASP A 55 -6.38 13.68 6.09
C ASP A 55 -5.40 13.11 5.05
N LEU A 56 -5.40 11.79 4.83
CA LEU A 56 -4.56 11.17 3.81
C LEU A 56 -5.14 11.47 2.42
N GLN A 57 -4.40 12.23 1.63
CA GLN A 57 -4.74 12.50 0.23
C GLN A 57 -3.82 11.70 -0.68
N VAL A 58 -4.44 10.87 -1.53
CA VAL A 58 -3.76 10.08 -2.54
C VAL A 58 -4.33 10.41 -3.91
N GLY A 59 -3.46 10.39 -4.92
CA GLY A 59 -3.82 10.54 -6.32
C GLY A 59 -3.92 9.16 -6.97
N GLU A 60 -3.03 8.90 -7.91
CA GLU A 60 -2.94 7.60 -8.57
C GLU A 60 -2.58 6.50 -7.57
N HIS A 61 -3.26 5.36 -7.66
CA HIS A 61 -2.98 4.19 -6.84
C HIS A 61 -3.41 2.92 -7.56
N GLY A 62 -2.76 1.79 -7.28
CA GLY A 62 -3.11 0.53 -7.92
C GLY A 62 -2.07 -0.55 -7.75
N LEU A 63 -2.17 -1.58 -8.58
CA LEU A 63 -1.17 -2.64 -8.66
C LEU A 63 0.01 -2.16 -9.49
N ASP A 64 1.22 -2.60 -9.13
CA ASP A 64 2.44 -2.31 -9.89
C ASP A 64 2.54 -3.14 -11.19
N LEU A 65 1.75 -2.78 -12.19
CA LEU A 65 1.72 -3.45 -13.51
C LEU A 65 3.04 -3.28 -14.29
N MET A 66 3.83 -2.26 -13.99
CA MET A 66 5.10 -2.01 -14.67
C MET A 66 6.28 -2.75 -14.04
N ARG A 67 6.05 -3.57 -12.99
CA ARG A 67 7.10 -4.30 -12.25
C ARG A 67 8.23 -3.40 -11.74
N ARG A 68 7.90 -2.19 -11.29
CA ARG A 68 8.90 -1.31 -10.63
C ARG A 68 9.30 -1.83 -9.25
N PHE A 69 8.37 -2.48 -8.57
CA PHE A 69 8.44 -2.97 -7.19
C PHE A 69 8.14 -4.47 -7.08
N SER A 70 7.24 -4.97 -7.94
CA SER A 70 6.74 -6.34 -8.03
C SER A 70 7.54 -7.19 -9.00
N THR A 71 7.60 -8.50 -8.72
CA THR A 71 8.33 -9.47 -9.55
C THR A 71 7.40 -10.32 -10.39
N ASN A 72 6.07 -10.25 -10.22
CA ASN A 72 5.10 -11.02 -10.99
C ASN A 72 4.01 -10.12 -11.59
N TYR A 73 3.84 -10.17 -12.92
CA TYR A 73 2.82 -9.37 -13.62
C TYR A 73 1.40 -9.90 -13.38
N ASP A 74 1.22 -11.23 -13.42
CA ASP A 74 -0.09 -11.86 -13.27
C ASP A 74 -0.59 -11.80 -11.83
N ARG A 75 0.33 -11.73 -10.87
CA ARG A 75 0.03 -11.65 -9.43
C ARG A 75 0.93 -10.64 -8.71
N PRO A 76 0.76 -9.32 -8.96
CA PRO A 76 1.60 -8.29 -8.36
C PRO A 76 1.64 -8.40 -6.84
N GLU A 77 2.83 -8.27 -6.28
CA GLU A 77 3.10 -8.30 -4.84
C GLU A 77 2.88 -6.95 -4.18
N ASP A 78 2.86 -5.88 -4.96
CA ASP A 78 2.87 -4.51 -4.48
C ASP A 78 1.70 -3.71 -5.00
N TYR A 79 1.14 -2.96 -4.05
CA TYR A 79 0.18 -1.90 -4.29
C TYR A 79 0.89 -0.57 -4.06
N PHE A 80 0.71 0.39 -4.95
CA PHE A 80 1.26 1.74 -4.81
C PHE A 80 0.14 2.76 -4.64
N ALA A 81 0.47 3.88 -4.00
CA ALA A 81 -0.34 5.09 -3.97
C ALA A 81 0.57 6.30 -3.98
N VAL A 82 0.25 7.30 -4.79
CA VAL A 82 0.98 8.56 -4.86
C VAL A 82 0.35 9.54 -3.88
N ILE A 83 1.15 10.06 -2.95
CA ILE A 83 0.72 11.07 -1.99
C ILE A 83 0.55 12.41 -2.71
N THR A 84 -0.61 13.06 -2.58
CA THR A 84 -0.88 14.34 -3.27
C THR A 84 -0.78 15.56 -2.37
N ALA A 85 -0.69 15.36 -1.05
CA ALA A 85 -0.51 16.42 -0.08
C ALA A 85 0.53 16.02 0.98
N PRO A 86 1.36 16.96 1.47
CA PRO A 86 2.34 16.65 2.51
C PRO A 86 1.69 16.07 3.77
N VAL A 87 2.35 15.08 4.38
CA VAL A 87 1.93 14.47 5.66
C VAL A 87 3.00 14.72 6.71
N VAL A 88 2.59 15.33 7.82
CA VAL A 88 3.47 15.65 8.93
C VAL A 88 3.95 14.36 9.63
N GLN A 89 5.18 14.39 10.13
CA GLN A 89 5.71 13.30 10.95
C GLN A 89 4.83 13.07 12.20
N GLY A 90 4.61 11.81 12.55
CA GLY A 90 3.79 11.39 13.68
C GLY A 90 2.30 11.24 13.34
N THR A 91 1.84 11.75 12.19
CA THR A 91 0.45 11.57 11.75
C THR A 91 0.10 10.09 11.60
N ALA A 92 -1.09 9.72 12.07
CA ALA A 92 -1.66 8.41 11.85
C ALA A 92 -2.38 8.38 10.48
N LEU A 93 -1.89 7.55 9.57
CA LEU A 93 -2.54 7.22 8.31
C LEU A 93 -3.53 6.10 8.53
N LEU A 94 -4.73 6.26 8.00
CA LEU A 94 -5.75 5.23 7.98
C LEU A 94 -6.24 5.04 6.55
N PHE A 95 -6.12 3.82 6.04
CA PHE A 95 -6.59 3.46 4.71
C PHE A 95 -6.96 1.98 4.67
N SER A 96 -7.65 1.56 3.62
CA SER A 96 -7.93 0.16 3.34
C SER A 96 -7.67 -0.20 1.90
N ILE A 97 -7.42 -1.48 1.64
CA ILE A 97 -7.27 -2.08 0.30
C ILE A 97 -8.10 -3.36 0.28
N ARG A 98 -8.68 -3.72 -0.86
CA ARG A 98 -9.36 -5.02 -1.03
C ARG A 98 -8.36 -6.10 -1.42
N ALA A 99 -8.46 -7.27 -0.81
CA ALA A 99 -7.65 -8.43 -1.16
C ALA A 99 -8.41 -9.75 -1.01
N ASP A 100 -8.11 -10.69 -1.91
CA ASP A 100 -8.50 -12.10 -1.75
C ASP A 100 -7.59 -12.76 -0.73
N LEU A 101 -8.20 -13.50 0.20
CA LEU A 101 -7.52 -14.20 1.27
C LEU A 101 -7.12 -15.62 0.81
N PRO A 102 -5.99 -16.15 1.31
CA PRO A 102 -5.58 -17.50 0.96
C PRO A 102 -6.62 -18.52 1.46
N ALA A 103 -6.86 -19.55 0.66
CA ALA A 103 -7.80 -20.63 1.01
C ALA A 103 -7.37 -21.45 2.23
N THR A 104 -6.09 -21.39 2.60
CA THR A 104 -5.52 -22.08 3.75
C THR A 104 -4.71 -21.12 4.63
N PRO A 105 -4.66 -21.38 5.95
CA PRO A 105 -3.83 -20.60 6.86
C PRO A 105 -2.36 -20.57 6.42
N GLN A 106 -1.75 -19.39 6.42
CA GLN A 106 -0.33 -19.22 6.11
C GLN A 106 0.45 -18.91 7.39
N LYS A 107 1.71 -19.38 7.44
CA LYS A 107 2.63 -19.08 8.56
C LYS A 107 3.05 -17.60 8.59
N VAL A 108 3.06 -16.93 7.44
CA VAL A 108 3.49 -15.54 7.30
C VAL A 108 2.34 -14.71 6.74
N MET A 109 1.88 -13.75 7.54
CA MET A 109 0.74 -12.87 7.22
C MET A 109 1.13 -11.39 7.30
N ASN A 110 2.44 -11.10 7.25
CA ASN A 110 2.98 -9.77 7.45
C ASN A 110 2.85 -8.92 6.18
N TRP A 111 2.28 -7.73 6.35
CA TRP A 111 2.28 -6.66 5.35
C TRP A 111 3.52 -5.81 5.53
N PHE A 112 4.14 -5.40 4.43
CA PHE A 112 5.29 -4.49 4.46
C PHE A 112 4.94 -3.15 3.83
N PHE A 113 5.47 -2.09 4.41
CA PHE A 113 5.20 -0.72 4.00
C PHE A 113 6.52 -0.02 3.70
N ARG A 114 6.60 0.67 2.56
CA ARG A 114 7.75 1.47 2.17
C ARG A 114 7.28 2.78 1.56
N THR A 115 8.09 3.83 1.70
CA THR A 115 7.88 5.10 1.01
C THR A 115 9.10 5.37 0.14
N TYR A 116 8.87 5.82 -1.08
CA TYR A 116 9.92 6.26 -2.00
C TYR A 116 9.70 7.72 -2.34
N ARG A 117 10.75 8.53 -2.18
CA ARG A 117 10.75 9.90 -2.68
C ARG A 117 11.16 9.89 -4.14
N ILE A 118 10.29 10.42 -5.00
CA ILE A 118 10.68 10.70 -6.38
C ILE A 118 11.50 11.98 -6.33
N LEU A 119 12.79 11.86 -6.60
CA LEU A 119 13.63 13.03 -6.77
C LEU A 119 13.40 13.59 -8.17
N PRO A 120 13.29 14.92 -8.33
CA PRO A 120 13.28 15.50 -9.66
C PRO A 120 14.53 15.05 -10.41
N LEU A 121 14.37 14.69 -11.68
CA LEU A 121 15.51 14.54 -12.57
C LEU A 121 16.24 15.88 -12.59
N LEU A 122 17.43 15.92 -11.99
CA LEU A 122 18.40 16.96 -12.30
C LEU A 122 18.80 16.71 -13.75
N ASP A 123 18.21 17.46 -14.66
CA ASP A 123 18.73 17.53 -16.02
C ASP A 123 20.16 18.07 -15.90
N THR A 124 21.15 17.23 -16.18
CA THR A 124 22.56 17.65 -16.22
C THR A 124 22.91 18.36 -17.52
N ASP A 125 21.94 18.50 -18.42
CA ASP A 125 22.12 19.06 -19.74
C ASP A 125 21.29 20.35 -19.79
N GLY A 126 21.94 21.49 -19.51
CA GLY A 126 21.33 22.81 -19.34
C GLY A 126 20.74 23.46 -20.59
#